data_AF-A0A7S2YLY8-F1
#
_entry.id   AF-A0A7S2YLY8-F1
#
_cell.length_a   1.000
_cell.length_b   1.000
_cell.length_c   1.000
_cell.angle_alpha   90.00
_cell.angle_beta   90.00
_cell.angle_gamma   90.00
#
_symmetry.space_group_name_H-M   'P 1'
#
loop_
_entity.id
_entity.type
_entity.pdbx_description
1 polymer ?
#
loop_
_entity_poly.entity_id
_entity_poly.type
_entity_poly.pdbx_seq_one_letter_code
_entity_poly.pdbx_strand_id
1 'polypeptide(L)'
;MADGDASKNVLIVDMGHAQTTVSVLQFTKGSNDTESEGETITPTNETQFQVLASQSNSCLGAGCVDIRLWHHFVATMPQLQGITPKSRAGQRLLTGCRKLKHLLSQLPQGSVMVENVANDSDVTISATRTTLTDLCQDDAQALKELIQSSLQQANIGSNNASKNDNQLHVVEVLGGGCRIPLFQTCIQESLPVPEMTLSKSLDDTSAALGAALVGEVNNPQLVESVVVTPESLARRATLREAELVMAQLDAEQKEIANVRNRLESLVLELRSAKHAKHGSLLPKDLDGSLDEMDDWLFSPDSDQASLEAVTRKWNDFESQTKNLCADYYAAIAQEEQAKAEEMEAEAKQAQA
;
A
#
# COMPACT_ATOMS: atom_id res chain seq x y z
N MET A 1 48.62 -8.32 11.78
CA MET A 1 48.17 -7.47 10.65
C MET A 1 46.70 -7.26 10.87
N ALA A 2 46.30 -6.03 11.18
CA ALA A 2 44.91 -5.69 11.47
C ALA A 2 44.07 -5.99 10.22
N ASP A 3 43.01 -6.77 10.41
CA ASP A 3 41.95 -6.94 9.42
C ASP A 3 41.31 -5.55 9.27
N GLY A 4 41.66 -4.85 8.19
CA GLY A 4 41.18 -3.48 7.95
C GLY A 4 39.67 -3.48 7.76
N ASP A 5 39.00 -2.43 8.24
CA ASP A 5 37.56 -2.18 8.10
C ASP A 5 37.02 -2.66 6.74
N ALA A 6 36.36 -3.81 6.73
CA ALA A 6 35.88 -4.43 5.51
C ALA A 6 34.62 -3.69 5.03
N SER A 7 34.78 -2.90 3.96
CA SER A 7 33.66 -2.29 3.25
C SER A 7 32.80 -3.39 2.60
N LYS A 8 31.47 -3.21 2.60
CA LYS A 8 30.52 -4.17 2.00
C LYS A 8 29.74 -3.49 0.88
N ASN A 9 29.94 -3.98 -0.34
CA ASN A 9 29.17 -3.53 -1.50
C ASN A 9 27.86 -4.32 -1.63
N VAL A 10 26.74 -3.61 -1.67
CA VAL A 10 25.38 -4.12 -1.76
C VAL A 10 24.74 -3.62 -3.05
N LEU A 11 24.28 -4.54 -3.89
CA LEU A 11 23.44 -4.24 -5.06
C LEU A 11 21.98 -4.33 -4.63
N ILE A 12 21.22 -3.27 -4.86
CA ILE A 12 19.77 -3.24 -4.65
C ILE A 12 19.09 -3.17 -6.00
N VAL A 13 18.22 -4.14 -6.30
CA VAL A 13 17.35 -4.14 -7.48
C VAL A 13 15.91 -4.00 -7.02
N ASP A 14 15.33 -2.81 -7.21
CA ASP A 14 13.92 -2.53 -6.90
C ASP A 14 13.11 -2.45 -8.19
N MET A 15 12.29 -3.47 -8.45
CA MET A 15 11.36 -3.49 -9.58
C MET A 15 9.91 -3.31 -9.09
N GLY A 16 9.41 -2.09 -9.22
CA GLY A 16 8.03 -1.73 -8.93
C GLY A 16 7.05 -2.05 -10.07
N HIS A 17 5.92 -1.35 -10.06
CA HIS A 17 4.90 -1.51 -11.11
C HIS A 17 5.35 -0.89 -12.45
N ALA A 18 5.85 0.34 -12.43
CA ALA A 18 6.19 1.10 -13.64
C ALA A 18 7.69 1.25 -13.89
N GLN A 19 8.48 1.24 -12.81
CA GLN A 19 9.90 1.57 -12.85
C GLN A 19 10.73 0.49 -12.17
N THR A 20 11.96 0.34 -12.65
CA THR A 20 13.03 -0.42 -12.01
C THR A 20 14.17 0.52 -11.67
N THR A 21 14.66 0.45 -10.45
CA THR A 21 15.84 1.18 -9.98
C THR A 21 16.89 0.17 -9.54
N VAL A 22 18.14 0.39 -9.97
CA VAL A 22 19.30 -0.39 -9.57
C VAL A 22 20.29 0.52 -8.89
N SER A 23 20.58 0.25 -7.62
CA SER A 23 21.50 1.03 -6.80
C SER A 23 22.64 0.14 -6.30
N VAL A 24 23.85 0.65 -6.32
CA VAL A 24 25.03 0.02 -5.71
C VAL A 24 25.47 0.89 -4.54
N LEU A 25 25.47 0.33 -3.34
CA LEU A 25 25.85 1.00 -2.11
C LEU A 25 27.09 0.34 -1.53
N GLN A 26 27.97 1.13 -0.93
CA GLN A 26 29.08 0.65 -0.13
C GLN A 26 28.84 1.03 1.33
N PHE A 27 28.81 0.03 2.20
CA PHE A 27 28.73 0.21 3.65
C PHE A 27 30.11 0.10 4.26
N THR A 28 30.48 1.05 5.11
CA THR A 28 31.73 1.03 5.87
C THR A 28 31.39 0.93 7.35
N LYS A 29 32.01 -0.01 8.05
CA LYS A 29 31.82 -0.18 9.49
C LYS A 29 32.42 1.06 10.19
N GLY A 30 31.67 1.65 11.13
CA GLY A 30 32.20 2.72 11.96
C GLY A 30 33.25 2.17 12.92
N SER A 31 34.30 2.93 13.20
CA SER A 31 35.50 2.48 13.93
C SER A 31 35.30 2.12 15.42
N ASN A 32 34.07 1.98 15.92
CA ASN A 32 33.76 1.86 17.37
C ASN A 32 32.91 0.64 17.76
N ASP A 33 32.75 -0.37 16.90
CA ASP A 33 32.02 -1.59 17.30
C ASP A 33 32.91 -2.52 18.13
N THR A 34 33.06 -2.22 19.42
CA THR A 34 33.32 -3.27 20.42
C THR A 34 32.02 -4.05 20.63
N GLU A 35 32.07 -5.35 20.35
CA GLU A 35 30.97 -6.30 20.56
C GLU A 35 30.54 -6.31 22.04
N SER A 36 29.50 -5.55 22.39
CA SER A 36 28.76 -5.73 23.64
C SER A 36 27.41 -6.35 23.33
N GLU A 37 27.28 -7.63 23.68
CA GLU A 37 26.01 -8.36 23.65
C GLU A 37 25.00 -7.68 24.57
N GLY A 38 23.86 -7.28 23.99
CA GLY A 38 22.68 -6.87 24.74
C GLY A 38 22.64 -5.40 25.12
N GLU A 39 22.39 -4.52 24.16
CA GLU A 39 21.85 -3.20 24.46
C GLU A 39 20.98 -2.68 23.32
N THR A 40 19.89 -2.02 23.70
CA THR A 40 18.94 -1.30 22.85
C THR A 40 19.66 -0.57 21.72
N ILE A 41 19.19 -0.76 20.47
CA ILE A 41 19.72 -0.07 19.29
C ILE A 41 19.50 1.44 19.46
N THR A 42 20.49 2.13 20.03
CA THR A 42 20.62 3.57 19.89
C THR A 42 21.29 3.86 18.55
N PRO A 43 20.79 4.82 17.75
CA PRO A 43 21.28 5.13 16.41
C PRO A 43 22.61 5.92 16.46
N THR A 44 23.60 5.39 17.18
CA THR A 44 24.92 6.00 17.41
C THR A 44 26.07 5.13 16.90
N ASN A 45 25.80 3.91 16.42
CA ASN A 45 26.81 3.11 15.74
C ASN A 45 26.80 3.51 14.27
N GLU A 46 27.66 4.49 13.93
CA GLU A 46 27.77 5.13 12.62
C GLU A 46 28.23 4.15 11.52
N THR A 47 27.37 3.20 11.15
CA THR A 47 27.51 2.53 9.86
C THR A 47 27.26 3.57 8.80
N GLN A 48 28.34 4.02 8.15
CA GLN A 48 28.25 4.96 7.05
C GLN A 48 28.01 4.19 5.76
N PHE A 49 27.22 4.77 4.86
CA PHE A 49 27.07 4.22 3.52
C PHE A 49 27.26 5.31 2.47
N GLN A 50 27.77 4.90 1.31
CA GLN A 50 27.87 5.74 0.13
C GLN A 50 27.13 5.07 -1.03
N VAL A 51 26.40 5.87 -1.82
CA VAL A 51 25.84 5.41 -3.10
C VAL A 51 26.93 5.52 -4.17
N LEU A 52 27.38 4.39 -4.70
CA LEU A 52 28.40 4.33 -5.76
C LEU A 52 27.78 4.51 -7.15
N ALA A 53 26.59 3.96 -7.36
CA ALA A 53 25.81 4.13 -8.58
C ALA A 53 24.31 4.04 -8.25
N SER A 54 23.49 4.79 -8.98
CA SER A 54 22.04 4.65 -8.98
C SER A 54 21.53 4.97 -10.37
N GLN A 55 20.87 4.00 -10.99
CA GLN A 55 20.27 4.15 -12.32
C GLN A 55 18.83 3.64 -12.28
N SER A 56 17.99 4.19 -13.12
CA SER A 56 16.60 3.76 -13.22
C SER A 56 16.10 3.72 -14.66
N ASN A 57 15.11 2.87 -14.88
CA ASN A 57 14.36 2.80 -16.12
C ASN A 57 12.87 2.93 -15.81
N SER A 58 12.29 4.10 -16.08
CA SER A 58 10.89 4.43 -15.82
C SER A 58 9.89 3.76 -16.76
N CYS A 59 10.38 2.98 -17.73
CA CYS A 59 9.58 2.19 -18.67
C CYS A 59 9.74 0.68 -18.44
N LEU A 60 10.42 0.26 -17.38
CA LEU A 60 10.66 -1.14 -17.05
C LEU A 60 10.06 -1.44 -15.68
N GLY A 61 8.96 -2.17 -15.65
CA GLY A 61 8.35 -2.60 -14.39
C GLY A 61 7.41 -3.78 -14.57
N ALA A 62 6.86 -4.29 -13.48
CA ALA A 62 5.95 -5.43 -13.50
C ALA A 62 4.65 -5.19 -14.30
N GLY A 63 4.30 -3.93 -14.56
CA GLY A 63 3.19 -3.52 -15.41
C GLY A 63 3.44 -3.73 -16.90
N CYS A 64 4.70 -3.76 -17.35
CA CYS A 64 5.05 -4.08 -18.73
C CYS A 64 4.56 -5.50 -19.07
N VAL A 65 4.75 -6.45 -18.16
CA VAL A 65 4.25 -7.83 -18.31
C VAL A 65 2.72 -7.89 -18.46
N ASP A 66 1.99 -7.06 -17.70
CA ASP A 66 0.51 -6.96 -17.82
C ASP A 66 0.14 -6.52 -19.25
N ILE A 67 0.87 -5.54 -19.79
CA ILE A 67 0.67 -4.97 -21.13
C ILE A 67 1.06 -5.98 -22.23
N ARG A 68 2.17 -6.71 -22.08
CA ARG A 68 2.60 -7.76 -23.03
C ARG A 68 1.55 -8.86 -23.15
N LEU A 69 1.04 -9.35 -22.02
CA LEU A 69 -0.05 -10.32 -21.97
C LEU A 69 -1.33 -9.77 -22.61
N TRP A 70 -1.69 -8.52 -22.30
CA TRP A 70 -2.87 -7.87 -22.89
C TRP A 70 -2.80 -7.84 -24.42
N HIS A 71 -1.67 -7.39 -24.98
CA HIS A 71 -1.47 -7.35 -26.43
C HIS A 71 -1.49 -8.75 -27.05
N HIS A 72 -0.88 -9.73 -26.38
CA HIS A 72 -0.92 -11.12 -26.82
C HIS A 72 -2.36 -11.64 -26.94
N PHE A 73 -3.20 -11.46 -25.92
CA PHE A 73 -4.58 -11.96 -25.95
C PHE A 73 -5.47 -11.21 -26.95
N VAL A 74 -5.34 -9.88 -27.07
CA VAL A 74 -6.09 -9.11 -28.09
C VAL A 74 -5.70 -9.54 -29.51
N ALA A 75 -4.42 -9.84 -29.75
CA ALA A 75 -3.93 -10.27 -31.06
C ALA A 75 -4.34 -11.72 -31.40
N THR A 76 -4.38 -12.61 -30.41
CA THR A 76 -4.55 -14.06 -30.64
C THR A 76 -5.98 -14.56 -30.46
N MET A 77 -6.83 -13.85 -29.72
CA MET A 77 -8.19 -14.31 -29.41
C MET A 77 -9.23 -13.50 -30.19
N PRO A 78 -9.99 -14.12 -31.12
CA PRO A 78 -11.01 -13.42 -31.91
C PRO A 78 -12.06 -12.68 -31.08
N GLN A 79 -12.43 -13.24 -29.93
CA GLN A 79 -13.43 -12.65 -29.02
C GLN A 79 -12.96 -11.33 -28.39
N LEU A 80 -11.65 -11.11 -28.32
CA LEU A 80 -11.04 -9.91 -27.72
C LEU A 80 -10.62 -8.87 -28.78
N GLN A 81 -10.82 -9.18 -30.07
CA GLN A 81 -10.45 -8.27 -31.15
C GLN A 81 -11.27 -6.97 -31.07
N GLY A 82 -10.59 -5.84 -31.31
CA GLY A 82 -11.20 -4.51 -31.28
C GLY A 82 -11.35 -3.90 -29.87
N ILE A 83 -11.05 -4.65 -28.80
CA ILE A 83 -11.00 -4.08 -27.45
C ILE A 83 -9.86 -3.05 -27.38
N THR A 84 -10.18 -1.85 -26.91
CA THR A 84 -9.19 -0.79 -26.72
C THR A 84 -8.75 -0.69 -25.25
N PRO A 85 -7.51 -0.30 -24.96
CA PRO A 85 -7.00 -0.25 -23.58
C PRO A 85 -7.83 0.65 -22.64
N LYS A 86 -8.41 1.74 -23.14
CA LYS A 86 -9.19 2.70 -22.35
C LYS A 86 -10.65 2.30 -22.14
N SER A 87 -11.12 1.26 -22.82
CA SER A 87 -12.49 0.76 -22.64
C SER A 87 -12.64 0.00 -21.32
N ARG A 88 -13.88 -0.08 -20.79
CA ARG A 88 -14.18 -0.89 -19.59
C ARG A 88 -13.75 -2.35 -19.79
N ALA A 89 -14.04 -2.92 -20.96
CA ALA A 89 -13.59 -4.25 -21.35
C ALA A 89 -12.05 -4.38 -21.37
N GLY A 90 -11.35 -3.39 -21.92
CA GLY A 90 -9.89 -3.33 -21.92
C GLY A 90 -9.27 -3.34 -20.52
N GLN A 91 -9.86 -2.58 -19.59
CA GLN A 91 -9.44 -2.55 -18.18
C GLN A 91 -9.74 -3.87 -17.45
N ARG A 92 -10.87 -4.53 -17.75
CA ARG A 92 -11.17 -5.88 -17.26
C ARG A 92 -10.14 -6.91 -17.76
N LEU A 93 -9.81 -6.87 -19.05
CA LEU A 93 -8.78 -7.73 -19.63
C LEU A 93 -7.40 -7.48 -18.99
N LEU A 94 -7.01 -6.22 -18.79
CA LEU A 94 -5.75 -5.87 -18.13
C LEU A 94 -5.70 -6.38 -16.68
N THR A 95 -6.82 -6.28 -15.95
CA THR A 95 -6.96 -6.85 -14.60
C THR A 95 -6.83 -8.38 -14.64
N GLY A 96 -7.42 -9.04 -15.64
CA GLY A 96 -7.24 -10.47 -15.89
C GLY A 96 -5.77 -10.85 -16.15
N CYS A 97 -5.08 -10.09 -17.00
CA CYS A 97 -3.66 -10.29 -17.31
C CYS A 97 -2.79 -10.14 -16.05
N ARG A 98 -3.08 -9.17 -15.18
CA ARG A 98 -2.38 -8.99 -13.90
C ARG A 98 -2.58 -10.20 -12.97
N LYS A 99 -3.81 -10.70 -12.86
CA LYS A 99 -4.10 -11.93 -12.08
C LYS A 99 -3.34 -13.12 -12.66
N LEU A 100 -3.34 -13.27 -13.99
CA LEU A 100 -2.63 -14.35 -14.67
C LEU A 100 -1.12 -14.27 -14.45
N LYS A 101 -0.52 -13.08 -14.53
CA LYS A 101 0.89 -12.84 -14.18
C LYS A 101 1.21 -13.33 -12.76
N HIS A 102 0.38 -12.98 -11.77
CA HIS A 102 0.59 -13.44 -10.39
C HIS A 102 0.56 -14.97 -10.27
N LEU A 103 -0.37 -15.63 -10.98
CA LEU A 103 -0.42 -17.09 -11.05
C LEU A 103 0.86 -17.67 -11.67
N LEU A 104 1.34 -17.09 -12.78
CA LEU A 104 2.53 -17.56 -13.49
C LEU A 104 3.84 -17.36 -12.72
N SER A 105 3.87 -16.41 -11.79
CA SER A 105 4.98 -16.27 -10.84
C SER A 105 5.08 -17.46 -9.88
N GLN A 106 3.96 -18.14 -9.58
CA GLN A 106 3.91 -19.27 -8.65
C GLN A 106 3.88 -20.62 -9.38
N LEU A 107 3.13 -20.69 -10.47
CA LEU A 107 2.84 -21.92 -11.22
C LEU A 107 3.41 -21.83 -12.64
N PRO A 108 3.80 -22.97 -13.25
CA PRO A 108 4.32 -22.97 -14.63
C PRO A 108 3.25 -22.66 -15.68
N GLN A 109 1.97 -22.78 -15.34
CA GLN A 109 0.83 -22.45 -16.18
C GLN A 109 -0.32 -21.91 -15.34
N GLY A 110 -1.20 -21.12 -15.95
CA GLY A 110 -2.37 -20.56 -15.26
C GLY A 110 -3.47 -20.19 -16.23
N SER A 111 -4.68 -20.04 -15.69
CA SER A 111 -5.84 -19.53 -16.42
C SER A 111 -6.66 -18.60 -15.53
N VAL A 112 -7.31 -17.61 -16.14
CA VAL A 112 -8.17 -16.63 -15.48
C VAL A 112 -9.41 -16.42 -16.34
N MET A 113 -10.59 -16.55 -15.74
CA MET A 113 -11.84 -16.13 -16.36
C MET A 113 -11.99 -14.61 -16.18
N VAL A 114 -12.15 -13.91 -17.29
CA VAL A 114 -12.40 -12.46 -17.33
C VAL A 114 -13.87 -12.26 -17.65
N GLU A 115 -14.62 -11.80 -16.66
CA GLU A 115 -16.06 -11.62 -16.76
C GLU A 115 -16.44 -10.43 -17.64
N ASN A 116 -17.50 -10.60 -18.44
CA ASN A 116 -18.08 -9.58 -19.33
C ASN A 116 -16.99 -8.74 -20.04
N VAL A 117 -16.15 -9.41 -20.82
CA VAL A 117 -15.06 -8.74 -21.56
C VAL A 117 -15.32 -8.69 -23.06
N ALA A 118 -16.13 -9.61 -23.59
CA ALA A 118 -16.46 -9.70 -25.02
C ALA A 118 -17.99 -9.67 -25.21
N ASN A 119 -18.57 -8.51 -25.50
CA ASN A 119 -20.02 -8.37 -25.78
C ASN A 119 -20.93 -9.10 -24.77
N ASP A 120 -20.76 -8.80 -23.48
CA ASP A 120 -21.50 -9.45 -22.38
C ASP A 120 -21.23 -10.96 -22.20
N SER A 121 -20.12 -11.47 -22.77
CA SER A 121 -19.62 -12.80 -22.49
C SER A 121 -18.30 -12.78 -21.73
N ASP A 122 -18.09 -13.86 -20.98
CA ASP A 122 -16.86 -14.13 -20.26
C ASP A 122 -15.82 -14.76 -21.20
N VAL A 123 -14.55 -14.49 -20.94
CA VAL A 123 -13.43 -15.07 -21.70
C VAL A 123 -12.40 -15.64 -20.74
N THR A 124 -12.03 -16.90 -20.93
CA THR A 124 -10.91 -17.50 -20.20
C THR A 124 -9.61 -17.25 -20.94
N ILE A 125 -8.71 -16.51 -20.31
CA ILE A 125 -7.33 -16.35 -20.78
C ILE A 125 -6.43 -17.37 -20.07
N SER A 126 -5.47 -17.95 -20.80
CA SER A 126 -4.52 -18.92 -20.25
C SER A 126 -3.17 -18.78 -20.90
N ALA A 127 -2.10 -18.96 -20.13
CA ALA A 127 -0.74 -18.93 -20.64
C ALA A 127 0.16 -19.85 -19.81
N THR A 128 1.37 -20.08 -20.33
CA THR A 128 2.47 -20.74 -19.61
C THR A 128 3.52 -19.71 -19.22
N ARG A 129 4.38 -20.08 -18.27
CA ARG A 129 5.55 -19.26 -17.90
C ARG A 129 6.48 -19.08 -19.09
N THR A 130 6.62 -20.09 -19.95
CA THR A 130 7.38 -19.98 -21.20
C THR A 130 6.82 -18.90 -22.11
N THR A 131 5.49 -18.88 -22.32
CA THR A 131 4.83 -17.82 -23.09
C THR A 131 5.10 -16.44 -22.52
N LEU A 132 5.03 -16.29 -21.19
CA LEU A 132 5.34 -15.01 -20.53
C LEU A 132 6.80 -14.60 -20.75
N THR A 133 7.74 -15.54 -20.61
CA THR A 133 9.16 -15.33 -20.88
C THR A 133 9.40 -14.87 -22.31
N ASP A 134 8.79 -15.51 -23.30
CA ASP A 134 8.95 -15.16 -24.71
C ASP A 134 8.41 -13.75 -25.01
N LEU A 135 7.29 -13.38 -24.39
CA LEU A 135 6.67 -12.06 -24.56
C LEU A 135 7.45 -10.91 -23.92
N CYS A 136 8.35 -11.21 -22.97
CA CYS A 136 9.06 -10.22 -22.17
C CYS A 136 10.58 -10.22 -22.42
N GLN A 137 11.06 -10.75 -23.56
CA GLN A 137 12.50 -10.81 -23.87
C GLN A 137 13.16 -9.42 -23.92
N ASP A 138 12.49 -8.43 -24.52
CA ASP A 138 12.99 -7.04 -24.56
C ASP A 138 13.12 -6.45 -23.14
N ASP A 139 12.12 -6.71 -22.29
CA ASP A 139 12.09 -6.22 -20.91
C ASP A 139 13.18 -6.92 -20.06
N ALA A 140 13.40 -8.21 -20.30
CA ALA A 140 14.48 -8.99 -19.69
C ALA A 140 15.87 -8.48 -20.09
N GLN A 141 16.07 -8.19 -21.38
CA GLN A 141 17.32 -7.63 -21.89
C GLN A 141 17.59 -6.23 -21.31
N ALA A 142 16.58 -5.37 -21.26
CA ALA A 142 16.68 -4.04 -20.65
C ALA A 142 17.06 -4.09 -19.16
N LEU A 143 16.56 -5.09 -18.41
CA LEU A 143 16.96 -5.29 -17.02
C LEU A 143 18.44 -5.67 -16.89
N LYS A 144 18.91 -6.59 -17.74
CA LYS A 144 20.32 -7.02 -17.75
C LYS A 144 21.26 -5.85 -18.03
N GLU A 145 20.93 -5.04 -19.03
CA GLU A 145 21.69 -3.84 -19.39
C GLU A 145 21.74 -2.84 -18.24
N LEU A 146 20.61 -2.59 -17.57
CA LEU A 146 20.54 -1.68 -16.42
C LEU A 146 21.38 -2.16 -15.22
N ILE A 147 21.41 -3.47 -14.96
CA ILE A 147 22.24 -4.03 -13.87
C ILE A 147 23.72 -3.93 -14.22
N GLN A 148 24.09 -4.30 -15.45
CA GLN A 148 25.47 -4.26 -15.91
C GLN A 148 26.03 -2.82 -15.94
N SER A 149 25.25 -1.85 -16.42
CA SER A 149 25.66 -0.44 -16.43
C SER A 149 25.86 0.12 -15.02
N SER A 150 24.99 -0.24 -14.07
CA SER A 150 25.11 0.17 -12.67
C SER A 150 26.33 -0.42 -11.98
N LEU A 151 26.59 -1.72 -12.19
CA LEU A 151 27.80 -2.39 -11.67
C LEU A 151 29.08 -1.78 -12.27
N GLN A 152 29.07 -1.50 -13.58
CA GLN A 152 30.20 -0.85 -14.26
C GLN A 152 30.46 0.55 -13.71
N GLN A 153 29.42 1.37 -13.54
CA GLN A 153 29.54 2.72 -12.98
C GLN A 153 30.09 2.68 -11.54
N ALA A 154 29.71 1.67 -10.75
CA ALA A 154 30.23 1.45 -9.41
C ALA A 154 31.60 0.76 -9.37
N ASN A 155 32.22 0.47 -10.53
CA ASN A 155 33.48 -0.27 -10.68
C ASN A 155 33.48 -1.68 -10.06
N ILE A 156 32.31 -2.28 -9.84
CA ILE A 156 32.17 -3.63 -9.28
C ILE A 156 32.45 -4.68 -10.36
N GLY A 157 33.26 -5.70 -10.04
CA GLY A 157 33.62 -6.78 -10.98
C GLY A 157 34.61 -6.39 -12.09
N SER A 158 35.14 -5.17 -12.07
CA SER A 158 36.20 -4.74 -13.01
C SER A 158 37.57 -5.28 -12.60
N ASN A 159 38.32 -5.83 -13.56
CA ASN A 159 39.70 -6.35 -13.38
C ASN A 159 40.75 -5.27 -13.03
N ASN A 160 40.37 -3.99 -12.98
CA ASN A 160 41.29 -2.85 -12.95
C ASN A 160 41.44 -2.13 -11.59
N ALA A 161 40.86 -2.60 -10.48
CA ALA A 161 41.10 -2.03 -9.16
C ALA A 161 41.48 -3.08 -8.10
N SER A 162 41.94 -2.61 -6.93
CA SER A 162 42.41 -3.44 -5.82
C SER A 162 41.41 -4.55 -5.46
N LYS A 163 41.89 -5.78 -5.28
CA LYS A 163 41.08 -7.03 -5.21
C LYS A 163 39.93 -7.06 -4.20
N ASN A 164 39.94 -6.21 -3.16
CA ASN A 164 38.96 -6.28 -2.07
C ASN A 164 37.81 -5.25 -2.20
N ASP A 165 38.03 -4.06 -2.76
CA ASP A 165 37.00 -2.99 -2.78
C ASP A 165 36.00 -3.14 -3.94
N ASN A 166 36.30 -3.99 -4.94
CA ASN A 166 35.47 -4.17 -6.14
C ASN A 166 34.56 -5.40 -6.09
N GLN A 167 34.52 -6.12 -4.98
CA GLN A 167 33.72 -7.34 -4.84
C GLN A 167 32.27 -7.00 -4.48
N LEU A 168 31.30 -7.64 -5.14
CA LEU A 168 29.90 -7.59 -4.73
C LEU A 168 29.68 -8.57 -3.57
N HIS A 169 29.07 -8.10 -2.47
CA HIS A 169 28.89 -8.90 -1.26
C HIS A 169 27.45 -9.36 -1.07
N VAL A 170 26.48 -8.49 -1.36
CA VAL A 170 25.05 -8.77 -1.17
C VAL A 170 24.28 -8.28 -2.39
N VAL A 171 23.27 -9.06 -2.79
CA VAL A 171 22.26 -8.65 -3.77
C VAL A 171 20.91 -8.68 -3.08
N GLU A 172 20.30 -7.53 -2.91
CA GLU A 172 18.98 -7.37 -2.31
C GLU A 172 17.97 -7.08 -3.42
N VAL A 173 16.87 -7.85 -3.45
CA VAL A 173 15.81 -7.66 -4.43
C VAL A 173 14.55 -7.15 -3.75
N LEU A 174 14.06 -5.99 -4.20
CA LEU A 174 12.84 -5.36 -3.72
C LEU A 174 11.83 -5.17 -4.86
N GLY A 175 10.60 -4.82 -4.48
CA GLY A 175 9.52 -4.55 -5.41
C GLY A 175 8.83 -5.81 -5.94
N GLY A 176 7.54 -5.67 -6.26
CA GLY A 176 6.69 -6.79 -6.66
C GLY A 176 7.14 -7.46 -7.97
N GLY A 177 7.85 -6.75 -8.85
CA GLY A 177 8.38 -7.30 -10.10
C GLY A 177 9.51 -8.32 -9.90
N CYS A 178 10.33 -8.14 -8.87
CA CYS A 178 11.40 -9.08 -8.50
C CYS A 178 10.86 -10.44 -7.99
N ARG A 179 9.54 -10.58 -7.81
CA ARG A 179 8.89 -11.88 -7.51
C ARG A 179 8.64 -12.73 -8.76
N ILE A 180 8.79 -12.17 -9.96
CA ILE A 180 8.57 -12.87 -11.23
C ILE A 180 9.81 -13.70 -11.55
N PRO A 181 9.70 -15.04 -11.74
CA PRO A 181 10.86 -15.92 -11.95
C PRO A 181 11.76 -15.50 -13.12
N LEU A 182 11.18 -15.01 -14.22
CA LEU A 182 11.95 -14.47 -15.36
C LEU A 182 12.97 -13.41 -14.91
N PHE A 183 12.52 -12.43 -14.14
CA PHE A 183 13.37 -11.32 -13.71
C PHE A 183 14.37 -11.75 -12.64
N GLN A 184 14.02 -12.70 -11.76
CA GLN A 184 14.99 -13.30 -10.83
C GLN A 184 16.14 -13.98 -11.58
N THR A 185 15.83 -14.75 -12.62
CA THR A 185 16.83 -15.37 -13.48
C THR A 185 17.68 -14.32 -14.20
N CYS A 186 17.07 -13.26 -14.74
CA CYS A 186 17.82 -12.19 -15.39
C CYS A 186 18.76 -11.46 -14.43
N ILE A 187 18.32 -11.20 -13.20
CA ILE A 187 19.17 -10.61 -12.15
C ILE A 187 20.35 -11.54 -11.90
N GLN A 188 20.11 -12.83 -11.65
CA GLN A 188 21.14 -13.83 -11.39
C GLN A 188 22.19 -13.92 -12.51
N GLU A 189 21.73 -13.96 -13.77
CA GLU A 189 22.59 -14.02 -14.96
C GLU A 189 23.42 -12.74 -15.17
N SER A 190 23.01 -11.61 -14.57
CA SER A 190 23.72 -10.33 -14.67
C SER A 190 24.77 -10.14 -13.58
N LEU A 191 24.85 -11.03 -12.59
CA LEU A 191 25.78 -10.90 -11.47
C LEU A 191 27.20 -11.34 -11.86
N PRO A 192 28.25 -10.69 -11.33
CA PRO A 192 29.63 -11.11 -11.54
C PRO A 192 29.94 -12.52 -11.00
N VAL A 193 29.20 -12.95 -9.97
CA VAL A 193 29.33 -14.26 -9.33
C VAL A 193 27.98 -14.97 -9.42
N PRO A 194 27.82 -15.98 -10.31
CA PRO A 194 26.54 -16.64 -10.57
C PRO A 194 25.93 -17.39 -9.38
N GLU A 195 26.70 -17.69 -8.33
CA GLU A 195 26.23 -18.44 -7.15
C GLU A 195 25.71 -17.53 -6.03
N MET A 196 25.71 -16.20 -6.21
CA MET A 196 25.21 -15.28 -5.17
C MET A 196 23.71 -15.45 -4.95
N THR A 197 23.31 -15.60 -3.69
CA THR A 197 21.90 -15.64 -3.31
C THR A 197 21.25 -14.26 -3.47
N LEU A 198 20.09 -14.22 -4.12
CA LEU A 198 19.22 -13.04 -4.09
C LEU A 198 18.57 -12.93 -2.71
N SER A 199 19.10 -12.03 -1.89
CA SER A 199 18.60 -11.72 -0.56
C SER A 199 17.24 -11.02 -0.63
N LYS A 200 16.40 -11.35 0.34
CA LYS A 200 15.03 -10.83 0.56
C LYS A 200 14.85 -10.44 2.03
N SER A 201 15.91 -9.85 2.58
CA SER A 201 15.95 -9.39 3.97
C SER A 201 15.11 -8.14 4.16
N LEU A 202 14.94 -7.35 3.09
CA LEU A 202 14.06 -6.21 3.00
C LEU A 202 12.70 -6.62 2.41
N ASP A 203 11.65 -6.04 2.98
CA ASP A 203 10.26 -6.25 2.55
C ASP A 203 9.71 -5.02 1.78
N ASP A 204 8.42 -5.06 1.46
CA ASP A 204 7.74 -3.98 0.75
C ASP A 204 7.59 -2.68 1.57
N THR A 205 7.78 -2.74 2.89
CA THR A 205 7.71 -1.56 3.77
C THR A 205 9.05 -0.85 3.92
N SER A 206 10.14 -1.53 3.57
CA SER A 206 11.51 -1.08 3.84
C SER A 206 11.84 0.28 3.19
N ALA A 207 11.32 0.54 1.98
CA ALA A 207 11.49 1.85 1.33
C ALA A 207 10.78 2.99 2.09
N ALA A 208 9.55 2.74 2.58
CA ALA A 208 8.79 3.71 3.35
C ALA A 208 9.40 3.94 4.74
N LEU A 209 9.88 2.89 5.39
CA LEU A 209 10.59 2.97 6.67
C LEU A 209 11.88 3.78 6.54
N GLY A 210 12.68 3.52 5.49
CA GLY A 210 13.87 4.31 5.19
C GLY A 210 13.56 5.79 5.00
N ALA A 211 12.50 6.12 4.26
CA ALA A 211 12.05 7.51 4.08
C ALA A 211 11.62 8.17 5.40
N ALA A 212 10.94 7.44 6.29
CA ALA A 212 10.55 7.94 7.60
C ALA A 212 11.76 8.26 8.48
N LEU A 213 12.74 7.35 8.52
CA LEU A 213 14.00 7.54 9.26
C LEU A 213 14.79 8.75 8.73
N VAL A 214 14.89 8.90 7.40
CA VAL A 214 15.54 10.08 6.80
C VAL A 214 14.79 11.37 7.15
N GLY A 215 13.45 11.34 7.16
CA GLY A 215 12.62 12.47 7.56
C GLY A 215 12.81 12.87 9.03
N GLU A 216 13.00 11.91 9.92
CA GLU A 216 13.27 12.16 11.35
C GLU A 216 14.65 12.76 11.58
N VAL A 217 15.70 12.19 10.96
CA VAL A 217 17.07 12.69 11.07
C VAL A 217 17.22 14.07 10.40
N ASN A 218 16.36 14.37 9.42
CA ASN A 218 16.35 15.62 8.65
C ASN A 218 17.75 15.97 8.12
N ASN A 219 18.46 14.98 7.58
CA ASN A 219 19.81 15.15 7.07
C ASN A 219 19.75 15.72 5.63
N PRO A 220 20.13 16.99 5.39
CA PRO A 220 20.07 17.60 4.07
C PRO A 220 21.03 16.97 3.07
N GLN A 221 22.04 16.19 3.51
CA GLN A 221 22.94 15.47 2.62
C GLN A 221 22.28 14.24 1.95
N LEU A 222 21.18 13.73 2.53
CA LEU A 222 20.42 12.60 2.00
C LEU A 222 19.29 13.04 1.06
N VAL A 223 19.08 14.35 0.91
CA VAL A 223 17.99 14.92 0.10
C VAL A 223 18.61 15.67 -1.09
N GLU A 224 18.21 15.29 -2.30
CA GLU A 224 18.66 15.96 -3.51
C GLU A 224 18.16 17.41 -3.55
N SER A 225 19.06 18.36 -3.82
CA SER A 225 18.71 19.78 -3.87
C SER A 225 17.90 20.09 -5.13
N VAL A 226 16.63 20.46 -4.96
CA VAL A 226 15.77 20.87 -6.08
C VAL A 226 15.94 22.36 -6.38
N VAL A 227 16.17 22.71 -7.66
CA VAL A 227 16.19 24.11 -8.09
C VAL A 227 14.76 24.68 -8.02
N VAL A 228 14.56 25.65 -7.12
CA VAL A 228 13.28 26.33 -6.95
C VAL A 228 13.30 27.65 -7.71
N THR A 229 12.48 27.75 -8.76
CA THR A 229 12.29 29.00 -9.52
C THR A 229 11.06 29.77 -9.01
N PRO A 230 10.99 31.11 -9.19
CA PRO A 230 9.79 31.89 -8.85
C PRO A 230 8.52 31.35 -9.52
N GLU A 231 8.62 30.89 -10.76
CA GLU A 231 7.52 30.25 -11.48
C GLU A 231 7.07 28.94 -10.81
N SER A 232 8.02 28.10 -10.38
CA SER A 232 7.70 26.86 -9.66
C SER A 232 6.99 27.13 -8.33
N LEU A 233 7.36 28.22 -7.62
CA LEU A 233 6.71 28.63 -6.38
C LEU A 233 5.28 29.12 -6.62
N ALA A 234 5.06 29.96 -7.63
CA ALA A 234 3.72 30.42 -7.99
C ALA A 234 2.81 29.26 -8.41
N ARG A 235 3.33 28.32 -9.20
CA ARG A 235 2.62 27.09 -9.57
C ARG A 235 2.29 26.23 -8.35
N ARG A 236 3.23 26.04 -7.42
CA ARG A 236 2.98 25.30 -6.16
C ARG A 236 1.90 25.95 -5.32
N ALA A 237 1.88 27.29 -5.21
CA ALA A 237 0.83 27.99 -4.47
C ALA A 237 -0.56 27.73 -5.05
N THR A 238 -0.68 27.80 -6.38
CA THR A 238 -1.94 27.52 -7.10
C THR A 238 -2.40 26.08 -6.88
N LEU A 239 -1.49 25.11 -7.00
CA LEU A 239 -1.81 23.69 -6.80
C LEU A 239 -2.21 23.40 -5.35
N ARG A 240 -1.57 24.06 -4.38
CA ARG A 240 -1.90 23.91 -2.96
C ARG A 240 -3.29 24.45 -2.63
N GLU A 241 -3.68 25.57 -3.23
CA GLU A 241 -5.03 26.11 -3.06
C GLU A 241 -6.08 25.14 -3.60
N ALA A 242 -5.87 24.60 -4.79
CA ALA A 242 -6.76 23.59 -5.38
C ALA A 242 -6.86 22.32 -4.51
N GLU A 243 -5.74 21.84 -3.96
CA GLU A 243 -5.70 20.69 -3.06
C GLU A 243 -6.49 20.93 -1.77
N LEU A 244 -6.34 22.12 -1.16
CA LEU A 244 -7.06 22.46 0.07
C LEU A 244 -8.58 22.48 -0.15
N VAL A 245 -9.04 22.95 -1.31
CA VAL A 245 -10.47 22.94 -1.67
C VAL A 245 -10.98 21.50 -1.79
N MET A 246 -10.25 20.62 -2.48
CA MET A 246 -10.64 19.21 -2.62
C MET A 246 -10.62 18.48 -1.27
N ALA A 247 -9.58 18.69 -0.46
CA ALA A 247 -9.46 18.10 0.86
C ALA A 247 -10.58 18.54 1.81
N GLN A 248 -11.03 19.79 1.72
CA GLN A 248 -12.17 20.29 2.48
C GLN A 248 -13.47 19.61 2.06
N LEU A 249 -13.70 19.45 0.75
CA LEU A 249 -14.86 18.73 0.23
C LEU A 249 -14.87 17.27 0.70
N ASP A 250 -13.74 16.57 0.62
CA ASP A 250 -13.61 15.19 1.09
C ASP A 250 -13.87 15.08 2.60
N ALA A 251 -13.36 16.03 3.40
CA ALA A 251 -13.61 16.07 4.84
C ALA A 251 -15.09 16.28 5.15
N GLU A 252 -15.77 17.17 4.42
CA GLU A 252 -17.21 17.41 4.58
C GLU A 252 -18.04 16.17 4.20
N GLN A 253 -17.75 15.54 3.07
CA GLN A 253 -18.43 14.31 2.63
C GLN A 253 -18.23 13.16 3.60
N LYS A 254 -17.00 13.00 4.11
CA LYS A 254 -16.69 12.01 5.15
C LYS A 254 -17.52 12.28 6.41
N GLU A 255 -17.68 13.53 6.81
CA GLU A 255 -18.43 13.84 8.02
C GLU A 255 -19.94 13.70 7.84
N ILE A 256 -20.48 14.04 6.66
CA ILE A 256 -21.86 13.68 6.29
C ILE A 256 -22.09 12.18 6.43
N ALA A 257 -21.19 11.35 5.88
CA ALA A 257 -21.29 9.90 5.99
C ALA A 257 -21.21 9.43 7.45
N ASN A 258 -20.32 10.01 8.27
CA ASN A 258 -20.22 9.68 9.70
C ASN A 258 -21.51 10.02 10.45
N VAL A 259 -22.12 11.18 10.21
CA VAL A 259 -23.38 11.55 10.88
C VAL A 259 -24.54 10.66 10.42
N ARG A 260 -24.63 10.34 9.12
CA ARG A 260 -25.61 9.36 8.59
C ARG A 260 -25.45 7.99 9.26
N ASN A 261 -24.22 7.50 9.38
CA ASN A 261 -23.94 6.22 10.07
C ASN A 261 -24.35 6.27 11.55
N ARG A 262 -24.22 7.42 12.24
CA ARG A 262 -24.68 7.58 13.62
C ARG A 262 -26.20 7.55 13.71
N LEU A 263 -26.90 8.25 12.82
CA LEU A 263 -28.37 8.19 12.73
C LEU A 263 -28.86 6.75 12.53
N GLU A 264 -28.32 6.06 11.53
CA GLU A 264 -28.67 4.67 11.23
C GLU A 264 -28.37 3.74 12.42
N SER A 265 -27.18 3.87 13.02
CA SER A 265 -26.80 3.08 14.20
C SER A 265 -27.79 3.28 15.35
N LEU A 266 -28.18 4.53 15.66
CA LEU A 266 -29.10 4.83 16.74
C LEU A 266 -30.50 4.24 16.48
N VAL A 267 -30.99 4.31 15.23
CA VAL A 267 -32.27 3.68 14.86
C VAL A 267 -32.21 2.17 15.09
N LEU A 268 -31.17 1.50 14.58
CA LEU A 268 -31.00 0.05 14.72
C LEU A 268 -30.84 -0.37 16.19
N GLU A 269 -30.07 0.37 16.97
CA GLU A 269 -29.90 0.14 18.41
C GLU A 269 -31.24 0.21 19.14
N LEU A 270 -32.03 1.27 18.94
CA LEU A 270 -33.34 1.42 19.58
C LEU A 270 -34.36 0.37 19.12
N ARG A 271 -34.32 -0.08 17.86
CA ARG A 271 -35.14 -1.21 17.41
C ARG A 271 -34.73 -2.51 18.12
N SER A 272 -33.43 -2.78 18.22
CA SER A 272 -32.92 -3.98 18.89
C SER A 272 -33.22 -3.99 20.40
N ALA A 273 -33.19 -2.82 21.03
CA ALA A 273 -33.42 -2.61 22.45
C ALA A 273 -34.79 -3.11 22.93
N LYS A 274 -35.78 -3.16 22.04
CA LYS A 274 -37.12 -3.73 22.34
C LYS A 274 -37.09 -5.18 22.79
N HIS A 275 -36.10 -5.93 22.32
CA HIS A 275 -35.91 -7.34 22.67
C HIS A 275 -34.92 -7.51 23.83
N ALA A 276 -34.35 -6.43 24.35
CA ALA A 276 -33.43 -6.44 25.48
C ALA A 276 -34.17 -6.44 26.83
N LYS A 277 -33.41 -6.66 27.91
CA LYS A 277 -33.89 -6.75 29.31
C LYS A 277 -34.80 -5.58 29.74
N HIS A 278 -34.44 -4.36 29.32
CA HIS A 278 -35.19 -3.14 29.64
C HIS A 278 -36.13 -2.68 28.52
N GLY A 279 -36.31 -3.47 27.46
CA GLY A 279 -37.07 -3.09 26.26
C GLY A 279 -38.54 -2.76 26.52
N SER A 280 -39.13 -3.29 27.61
CA SER A 280 -40.51 -2.94 28.01
C SER A 280 -40.67 -1.50 28.50
N LEU A 281 -39.56 -0.80 28.80
CA LEU A 281 -39.56 0.62 29.18
C LEU A 281 -39.55 1.57 27.97
N LEU A 282 -39.35 1.04 26.76
CA LEU A 282 -39.43 1.86 25.55
C LEU A 282 -40.89 2.26 25.28
N PRO A 283 -41.13 3.52 24.89
CA PRO A 283 -42.49 4.00 24.69
C PRO A 283 -43.06 3.47 23.36
N LYS A 284 -44.40 3.37 23.29
CA LYS A 284 -45.12 2.73 22.16
C LYS A 284 -45.11 3.57 20.88
N ASP A 285 -44.93 4.88 21.00
CA ASP A 285 -44.86 5.84 19.90
C ASP A 285 -43.44 5.96 19.30
N LEU A 286 -42.44 5.31 19.89
CA LEU A 286 -41.07 5.29 19.40
C LEU A 286 -40.98 4.82 17.94
N ASP A 287 -41.76 3.80 17.56
CA ASP A 287 -41.73 3.23 16.21
C ASP A 287 -42.00 4.26 15.13
N GLY A 288 -42.96 5.16 15.34
CA GLY A 288 -43.26 6.21 14.36
C GLY A 288 -42.05 7.12 14.13
N SER A 289 -41.35 7.50 15.22
CA SER A 289 -40.15 8.33 15.11
C SER A 289 -38.98 7.60 14.44
N LEU A 290 -38.84 6.29 14.64
CA LEU A 290 -37.79 5.49 14.01
C LEU A 290 -38.09 5.27 12.52
N ASP A 291 -39.34 4.96 12.18
CA ASP A 291 -39.79 4.78 10.80
C ASP A 291 -39.63 6.09 10.00
N GLU A 292 -40.00 7.25 10.58
CA GLU A 292 -39.80 8.56 9.94
C GLU A 292 -38.30 8.87 9.68
N MET A 293 -37.41 8.45 10.57
CA MET A 293 -35.96 8.64 10.37
C MET A 293 -35.41 7.72 9.29
N ASP A 294 -35.82 6.45 9.27
CA ASP A 294 -35.46 5.52 8.20
C ASP A 294 -35.94 6.04 6.83
N ASP A 295 -37.20 6.46 6.74
CA ASP A 295 -37.77 7.04 5.51
C ASP A 295 -36.95 8.25 5.03
N TRP A 296 -36.49 9.10 5.96
CA TRP A 296 -35.61 10.21 5.62
C TRP A 296 -34.22 9.74 5.16
N LEU A 297 -33.59 8.78 5.84
CA LEU A 297 -32.25 8.28 5.51
C LEU A 297 -32.16 7.68 4.09
N PHE A 298 -33.25 7.05 3.62
CA PHE A 298 -33.38 6.50 2.27
C PHE A 298 -34.01 7.45 1.25
N SER A 299 -34.25 8.71 1.65
CA SER A 299 -34.80 9.72 0.75
C SER A 299 -33.72 10.43 -0.07
N PRO A 300 -34.07 10.95 -1.27
CA PRO A 300 -33.19 11.83 -2.03
C PRO A 300 -32.73 13.08 -1.26
N ASP A 301 -33.53 13.54 -0.30
CA ASP A 301 -33.22 14.70 0.53
C ASP A 301 -32.03 14.41 1.46
N SER A 302 -31.92 13.20 2.00
CA SER A 302 -30.75 12.79 2.79
C SER A 302 -29.50 12.64 1.92
N ASP A 303 -29.64 12.22 0.67
CA ASP A 303 -28.50 12.05 -0.25
C ASP A 303 -27.90 13.38 -0.69
N GLN A 304 -28.70 14.45 -0.71
CA GLN A 304 -28.29 15.79 -1.15
C GLN A 304 -28.12 16.77 0.02
N ALA A 305 -28.32 16.32 1.26
CA ALA A 305 -28.25 17.17 2.43
C ALA A 305 -26.83 17.70 2.68
N SER A 306 -26.73 18.99 3.03
CA SER A 306 -25.47 19.58 3.49
C SER A 306 -25.07 19.05 4.87
N LEU A 307 -23.78 19.20 5.23
CA LEU A 307 -23.30 18.82 6.56
C LEU A 307 -24.11 19.48 7.68
N GLU A 308 -24.48 20.75 7.51
CA GLU A 308 -25.32 21.46 8.49
C GLU A 308 -26.70 20.81 8.63
N ALA A 309 -27.33 20.44 7.52
CA ALA A 309 -28.66 19.83 7.53
C ALA A 309 -28.66 18.44 8.18
N VAL A 310 -27.69 17.59 7.83
CA VAL A 310 -27.55 16.25 8.44
C VAL A 310 -27.19 16.35 9.91
N THR A 311 -26.31 17.28 10.30
CA THR A 311 -25.95 17.52 11.70
C THR A 311 -27.14 18.00 12.52
N ARG A 312 -27.96 18.90 11.96
CA ARG A 312 -29.20 19.34 12.62
C ARG A 312 -30.15 18.17 12.80
N LYS A 313 -30.36 17.36 11.77
CA LYS A 313 -31.18 16.14 11.84
C LYS A 313 -30.71 15.18 12.93
N TRP A 314 -29.40 14.96 13.04
CA TRP A 314 -28.82 14.18 14.14
C TRP A 314 -29.16 14.77 15.51
N ASN A 315 -28.86 16.05 15.74
CA ASN A 315 -29.08 16.68 17.05
C ASN A 315 -30.56 16.65 17.47
N ASP A 316 -31.46 16.93 16.54
CA ASP A 316 -32.90 16.93 16.78
C ASP A 316 -33.38 15.51 17.14
N PHE A 317 -32.97 14.51 16.36
CA PHE A 317 -33.37 13.12 16.56
C PHE A 317 -32.75 12.51 17.83
N GLU A 318 -31.48 12.78 18.10
CA GLU A 318 -30.80 12.34 19.33
C GLU A 318 -31.49 12.94 20.56
N SER A 319 -31.83 14.24 20.53
CA SER A 319 -32.54 14.88 21.64
C SER A 319 -33.95 14.31 21.81
N GLN A 320 -34.69 14.13 20.71
CA GLN A 320 -36.02 13.55 20.71
C GLN A 320 -36.00 12.14 21.32
N THR A 321 -35.16 11.25 20.81
CA THR A 321 -35.06 9.86 21.28
C THR A 321 -34.58 9.78 22.73
N LYS A 322 -33.62 10.59 23.17
CA LYS A 322 -33.22 10.68 24.59
C LYS A 322 -34.37 11.06 25.50
N ASN A 323 -35.22 11.99 25.08
CA ASN A 323 -36.36 12.42 25.85
C ASN A 323 -37.49 11.38 25.86
N LEU A 324 -37.81 10.78 24.71
CA LEU A 324 -38.83 9.72 24.63
C LEU A 324 -38.42 8.48 25.43
N CYS A 325 -37.16 8.07 25.33
CA CYS A 325 -36.64 6.85 25.94
C CYS A 325 -35.96 7.09 27.30
N ALA A 326 -36.30 8.19 28.00
CA ALA A 326 -35.62 8.58 29.25
C ALA A 326 -35.64 7.48 30.32
N ASP A 327 -36.78 6.81 30.52
CA ASP A 327 -36.91 5.72 31.50
C ASP A 327 -36.05 4.50 31.13
N TYR A 328 -35.98 4.19 29.84
CA TYR A 328 -35.12 3.13 29.32
C TYR A 328 -33.63 3.44 29.55
N TYR A 329 -33.19 4.66 29.22
CA TYR A 329 -31.80 5.08 29.44
C TYR A 329 -31.45 5.15 30.94
N ALA A 330 -32.38 5.60 31.79
CA ALA A 330 -32.17 5.60 33.24
C ALA A 330 -32.00 4.18 33.80
N ALA A 331 -32.78 3.21 33.30
CA ALA A 331 -32.65 1.82 33.72
C ALA A 331 -31.32 1.19 33.26
N ILE A 332 -30.86 1.49 32.04
CA ILE A 332 -29.55 1.06 31.56
C ILE A 332 -28.42 1.66 32.41
N ALA A 333 -28.47 2.96 32.67
CA ALA A 333 -27.44 3.63 33.47
C ALA A 333 -27.35 3.05 34.89
N GLN A 334 -28.49 2.71 35.51
CA GLN A 334 -28.53 2.04 36.81
C GLN A 334 -27.93 0.62 36.73
N GLU A 335 -28.22 -0.13 35.67
CA GLU A 335 -27.64 -1.47 35.48
C GLU A 335 -26.12 -1.41 35.26
N GLU A 336 -25.63 -0.45 34.47
CA GLU A 336 -24.20 -0.24 34.25
C GLU A 336 -23.48 0.17 35.53
N GLN A 337 -24.05 1.09 36.31
CA GLN A 337 -23.50 1.48 37.60
C GLN A 337 -23.44 0.29 38.58
N ALA A 338 -24.52 -0.50 38.67
CA ALA A 338 -24.55 -1.68 39.54
C ALA A 338 -23.48 -2.71 39.14
N LYS A 339 -23.29 -2.96 37.83
CA LYS A 339 -22.23 -3.85 37.33
C LYS A 339 -20.83 -3.32 37.60
N ALA A 340 -20.62 -2.01 37.50
CA ALA A 340 -19.33 -1.39 37.81
C ALA A 340 -18.99 -1.51 39.30
N GLU A 341 -19.95 -1.27 40.18
CA GLU A 341 -19.80 -1.44 41.64
C GLU A 341 -19.53 -2.90 42.02
N GLU A 342 -20.22 -3.86 41.37
CA GLU A 342 -19.99 -5.29 41.53
C GLU A 342 -18.56 -5.69 41.10
N MET A 343 -18.13 -5.24 39.91
CA MET A 343 -16.79 -5.52 39.39
C MET A 343 -15.67 -4.92 40.27
N GLU A 344 -15.88 -3.72 40.80
CA GLU A 344 -14.93 -3.09 41.74
C GLU A 344 -14.85 -3.87 43.06
N ALA A 345 -15.99 -4.36 43.56
CA ALA A 345 -16.04 -5.19 44.76
C ALA A 345 -15.34 -6.54 44.55
N GLU A 346 -15.56 -7.20 43.41
CA GLU A 346 -14.88 -8.45 43.04
C GLU A 346 -13.36 -8.25 42.88
N ALA A 347 -12.93 -7.16 42.24
CA ALA A 347 -11.52 -6.82 42.10
C ALA A 347 -10.83 -6.60 43.46
N LYS A 348 -11.51 -5.95 44.41
CA LYS A 348 -11.02 -5.77 45.79
C LYS A 348 -10.94 -7.09 46.55
N GLN A 349 -11.90 -8.01 46.34
CA GLN A 349 -11.86 -9.34 46.97
C GLN A 349 -10.77 -10.23 46.37
N ALA A 350 -10.47 -10.13 45.07
CA ALA A 350 -9.42 -10.90 44.42
C ALA A 350 -7.99 -10.43 44.79
N GLN A 351 -7.84 -9.22 45.32
CA GLN A 351 -6.57 -8.66 45.77
C GLN A 351 -6.29 -8.86 47.28
N ALA A 352 -7.27 -9.37 48.03
CA ALA A 352 -7.20 -9.61 49.48
C ALA A 352 -6.81 -11.06 49.80
#